data_AF-I4ESJ7-F1
#
_entry.id   AF-I4ESJ7-F1
#
_cell.length_a   1.000
_cell.length_b   1.000
_cell.length_c   1.000
_cell.angle_alpha   90.00
_cell.angle_beta   90.00
_cell.angle_gamma   90.00
#
_symmetry.space_group_name_H-M   'P 1'
#
loop_
_entity.id
_entity.type
_entity.pdbx_description
1 polymer ?
#
loop_
_entity_poly.entity_id
_entity_poly.type
_entity_poly.pdbx_seq_one_letter_code
_entity_poly.pdbx_strand_id
1 'polypeptide(L)' 'MPDDRYRLPEDEFYASAQVPLDEQVEVQSEPVPPPADWRTDPMPWLDSGSGDVDGD' A
#
# COMPACT_ATOMS: atom_id res chain seq x y z
N MET A 1 34.46 19.39 -17.12
CA MET A 1 33.23 18.58 -16.94
C MET A 1 32.16 19.55 -16.46
N PRO A 2 31.01 19.66 -17.13
CA PRO A 2 29.93 20.50 -16.64
C PRO A 2 29.40 19.92 -15.32
N ASP A 3 29.15 20.78 -14.34
CA ASP A 3 28.51 20.38 -13.08
C ASP A 3 27.13 19.80 -13.39
N ASP A 4 26.95 18.51 -13.06
CA ASP A 4 25.70 17.81 -13.26
C ASP A 4 24.71 18.24 -12.18
N ARG A 5 23.69 19.01 -12.56
CA ARG A 5 22.70 19.61 -11.64
C ARG A 5 21.94 18.56 -10.82
N TYR A 6 21.91 17.31 -11.28
CA TYR A 6 21.21 16.21 -10.60
C TYR A 6 22.15 15.34 -9.76
N ARG A 7 23.45 15.62 -9.77
CA ARG A 7 24.42 14.89 -8.95
C ARG A 7 24.35 15.42 -7.52
N LEU A 8 23.71 14.63 -6.67
CA LEU A 8 23.78 14.82 -5.22
C LEU A 8 25.05 14.13 -4.68
N PRO A 9 25.89 14.80 -3.88
CA PRO A 9 26.98 14.15 -3.14
C PRO A 9 26.45 13.01 -2.26
N GLU A 10 27.20 11.91 -2.17
CA GLU A 10 26.76 10.73 -1.39
C GLU A 10 26.47 11.07 0.07
N ASP A 11 27.32 11.87 0.72
CA ASP A 11 27.12 12.29 2.10
C ASP A 11 25.82 13.10 2.29
N GLU A 12 25.49 13.96 1.31
CA GLU A 12 24.26 14.75 1.33
C GLU A 12 23.04 13.85 1.09
N PHE A 13 23.16 12.86 0.21
CA PHE A 13 22.13 11.85 0.01
C PHE A 13 21.84 11.07 1.30
N TYR A 14 22.87 10.50 1.94
CA TYR A 14 22.69 9.73 3.17
C TYR A 14 22.13 10.58 4.30
N ALA A 15 22.61 11.82 4.46
CA ALA A 15 22.09 12.74 5.47
C ALA A 15 20.60 13.06 5.26
N SER A 16 20.14 13.14 4.01
CA SER A 16 18.73 13.45 3.69
C SER A 16 17.79 12.24 3.76
N ALA A 17 18.31 11.02 3.56
CA ALA A 17 17.51 9.80 3.43
C ALA A 17 17.48 8.94 4.71
N GLN A 18 18.32 9.24 5.69
CA GLN A 18 18.43 8.43 6.90
C GLN A 18 17.28 8.71 7.88
N VAL A 19 16.43 7.71 8.09
CA VAL A 19 15.35 7.73 9.08
C VAL A 19 15.82 7.06 10.37
N PRO A 20 15.64 7.67 11.56
CA PRO A 20 15.95 7.05 12.85
C PRO A 20 15.26 5.68 13.03
N LEU A 21 15.94 4.71 13.66
CA LEU A 21 15.43 3.33 13.76
C LEU A 21 14.12 3.23 14.55
N ASP A 22 13.93 4.08 15.54
CA ASP A 22 12.70 4.23 16.33
C ASP A 22 11.52 4.77 15.50
N GLU A 23 11.81 5.49 14.42
CA GLU A 23 10.80 5.96 13.44
C GLU A 23 10.55 4.94 12.32
N GLN A 24 11.38 3.90 12.18
CA GLN A 24 11.21 2.82 11.18
C GLN A 24 10.21 1.73 11.60
N VAL A 25 9.50 1.92 12.72
CA VAL A 25 8.52 0.96 13.21
C VAL A 25 7.18 1.20 12.53
N GLU A 26 6.70 0.21 11.77
CA GLU A 26 5.32 0.20 11.28
C GLU A 26 4.38 0.08 12.49
N VAL A 27 3.66 1.16 12.78
CA VAL A 27 2.61 1.15 13.80
C VAL A 27 1.41 0.41 13.21
N GLN A 28 1.29 -0.88 13.56
CA GLN A 28 0.10 -1.67 13.29
C GLN A 28 -1.10 -1.02 13.99
N SER A 29 -2.00 -0.43 13.21
CA SER A 29 -3.32 -0.02 13.71
C SER A 29 -4.23 -1.24 13.77
N GLU A 30 -5.02 -1.36 14.84
CA GLU A 30 -6.07 -2.38 14.91
C GLU A 30 -7.00 -2.27 13.68
N PRO A 31 -7.34 -3.37 13.00
CA PRO A 31 -8.29 -3.35 11.89
C PRO A 31 -9.63 -2.76 12.34
N VAL A 32 -10.05 -1.66 11.72
CA VAL A 32 -11.37 -1.10 11.97
C VAL A 32 -12.40 -1.91 11.18
N PRO A 33 -13.42 -2.50 11.83
CA PRO A 33 -14.47 -3.19 11.09
C PRO A 33 -15.20 -2.21 10.17
N PRO A 34 -15.57 -2.62 8.94
CA PRO A 34 -16.29 -1.74 8.04
C PRO A 34 -17.68 -1.38 8.63
N PRO A 35 -18.26 -0.22 8.23
CA PRO A 35 -19.63 0.16 8.61
C PRO A 35 -20.64 -0.95 8.32
N ALA A 36 -21.70 -1.08 9.11
CA ALA A 36 -22.66 -2.19 8.97
C ALA A 36 -23.32 -2.29 7.57
N ASP A 37 -23.37 -1.19 6.84
CA ASP A 37 -23.96 -1.02 5.51
C ASP A 37 -22.94 -1.06 4.36
N TRP A 38 -21.68 -1.41 4.64
CA TRP A 38 -20.60 -1.42 3.63
C TRP A 38 -20.83 -2.34 2.42
N ARG A 39 -21.78 -3.27 2.53
CA ARG A 39 -22.16 -4.25 1.51
C ARG A 39 -23.62 -4.12 1.05
N THR A 40 -24.31 -3.04 1.41
CA THR A 40 -25.72 -2.87 1.06
C THR A 40 -25.93 -2.63 -0.44
N ASP A 41 -24.88 -2.27 -1.18
CA ASP A 41 -24.94 -2.25 -2.65
C ASP A 41 -24.90 -3.67 -3.22
N PRO A 42 -25.94 -4.10 -3.98
CA PRO A 42 -25.91 -5.38 -4.67
C PRO A 42 -24.74 -5.35 -5.66
N MET A 43 -23.77 -6.24 -5.45
CA MET A 43 -22.56 -6.25 -6.25
C MET A 43 -22.89 -6.58 -7.70
N PRO A 44 -22.74 -5.64 -8.66
CA PRO A 44 -23.24 -5.83 -10.02
C PRO A 44 -22.50 -6.93 -10.78
N TRP A 45 -21.37 -7.40 -10.26
CA TRP A 45 -20.60 -8.53 -10.81
C TRP A 45 -20.98 -9.90 -10.22
N LEU A 46 -21.81 -9.95 -9.18
CA LEU A 46 -22.27 -11.22 -8.59
C LEU A 46 -23.40 -11.86 -9.41
N ASP A 47 -24.06 -11.09 -10.27
CA ASP A 47 -25.18 -11.53 -11.13
C ASP A 47 -24.75 -12.43 -12.30
N SER A 48 -23.44 -12.68 -12.47
CA SER A 48 -22.92 -13.43 -13.63
C SER A 48 -21.85 -14.49 -13.31
N GLY A 49 -21.67 -14.87 -12.04
CA GLY A 49 -20.70 -15.90 -11.63
C GLY A 49 -21.33 -17.28 -11.53
N SER A 50 -21.61 -17.89 -12.69
CA SER A 50 -22.10 -19.26 -12.81
C SER A 50 -21.18 -20.27 -12.12
N GLY A 51 -21.77 -21.11 -11.26
CA GLY A 51 -21.42 -22.51 -11.07
C GLY A 51 -20.01 -22.80 -10.54
N ASP A 52 -19.93 -23.05 -9.23
CA ASP A 52 -19.11 -24.16 -8.77
C ASP A 52 -19.66 -25.42 -9.47
N VAL A 53 -19.13 -25.73 -10.66
CA VAL A 53 -19.21 -27.07 -11.23
C VAL A 53 -18.22 -27.87 -10.40
N ASP A 54 -18.73 -28.55 -9.39
CA ASP A 54 -17.98 -29.59 -8.67
C ASP A 54 -17.42 -30.54 -9.73
N GLY A 55 -16.10 -30.47 -9.92
CA GLY A 55 -15.39 -31.25 -10.92
C GLY A 55 -15.45 -32.73 -10.56
N ASP A 56 -16.12 -33.50 -11.42
CA ASP A 56 -16.11 -34.96 -11.48
C ASP A 56 -14.68 -35.49 -11.76
#